data_AF-A0AAV1ZWD6-F1
#
_entry.id   AF-A0AAV1ZWD6-F1
#
_cell.length_a   1.000
_cell.length_b   1.000
_cell.length_c   1.000
_cell.angle_alpha   90.00
_cell.angle_beta   90.00
_cell.angle_gamma   90.00
#
_symmetry.space_group_name_H-M   'P 1'
#
loop_
_entity.id
_entity.type
_entity.pdbx_description
1 polymer ?
#
loop_
_entity_poly.entity_id
_entity_poly.type
_entity_poly.pdbx_seq_one_letter_code
_entity_poly.pdbx_strand_id
1 'polypeptide(L)'
;MGTVVMMYVLPMLLGQTYDLGKEKPGLPIFSRDVENNTVSVNHYFTDSQYRMVENAEEVKDFLSISGKLSLKIKAGMVDVSGEGSYLKDSSSKTNGIEILVKVHFETITKTIPTSIKPAADWGLLNENFLGTHYCRSITYGGDLIASIRISSSNTYDLMRIKAAINGGINAGGGSFKANVDGKLELLKQNAQDSSSMQINYYASVPIHGV
;
A
#
# COMPACT_ATOMS: atom_id res chain seq x y z
N MET A 1 -3.37 24.74 7.09
CA MET A 1 -2.71 23.47 7.46
C MET A 1 -2.64 22.61 6.22
N GLY A 2 -1.54 21.88 6.00
CA GLY A 2 -1.47 20.85 4.96
C GLY A 2 -1.78 19.48 5.58
N THR A 3 -2.53 18.65 4.86
CA THR A 3 -2.84 17.27 5.27
C THR A 3 -2.27 16.32 4.23
N VAL A 4 -1.57 15.28 4.68
CA VAL A 4 -1.12 14.18 3.81
C VAL A 4 -2.17 13.10 3.83
N VAL A 5 -2.62 12.66 2.67
CA VAL A 5 -3.59 11.58 2.50
C VAL A 5 -2.97 10.54 1.59
N MET A 6 -2.79 9.31 2.10
CA MET A 6 -2.43 8.17 1.26
C MET A 6 -3.67 7.74 0.48
N MET A 7 -3.56 7.74 -0.83
CA MET A 7 -4.69 7.46 -1.71
C MET A 7 -4.69 6.00 -2.14
N TYR A 8 -5.37 5.18 -1.36
CA TYR A 8 -5.55 3.75 -1.63
C TYR A 8 -6.69 3.43 -2.61
N VAL A 9 -7.43 4.45 -3.08
CA VAL A 9 -8.80 4.25 -3.58
C VAL A 9 -9.09 4.95 -4.92
N LEU A 10 -8.57 6.15 -5.18
CA LEU A 10 -8.90 6.91 -6.40
C LEU A 10 -7.71 7.71 -6.93
N PRO A 11 -7.47 7.73 -8.26
CA PRO A 11 -6.47 8.60 -8.85
C PRO A 11 -6.89 10.06 -8.67
N MET A 12 -5.99 10.91 -8.19
CA MET A 12 -6.18 12.36 -8.23
C MET A 12 -5.20 13.02 -9.18
N LEU A 13 -5.64 14.14 -9.71
CA LEU A 13 -4.83 15.05 -10.50
C LEU A 13 -4.36 16.22 -9.65
N LEU A 14 -3.22 16.78 -10.05
CA LEU A 14 -2.69 17.99 -9.45
C LEU A 14 -3.68 19.15 -9.65
N GLY A 15 -3.95 19.92 -8.61
CA GLY A 15 -4.93 21.01 -8.63
C GLY A 15 -6.39 20.56 -8.55
N GLN A 16 -6.65 19.25 -8.45
CA GLN A 16 -7.98 18.71 -8.19
C GLN A 16 -8.41 18.95 -6.74
N THR A 17 -9.67 19.34 -6.53
CA THR A 17 -10.21 19.46 -5.18
C THR A 17 -10.51 18.11 -4.54
N TYR A 18 -10.53 18.04 -3.21
CA TYR A 18 -10.87 16.85 -2.43
C TYR A 18 -11.67 17.25 -1.19
N ASP A 19 -12.80 16.58 -0.98
CA ASP A 19 -13.61 16.74 0.22
C ASP A 19 -13.10 15.75 1.30
N LEU A 20 -12.35 16.25 2.29
CA LEU A 20 -11.86 15.44 3.40
C LEU A 20 -12.99 14.83 4.26
N GLY A 21 -14.16 15.47 4.33
CA GLY A 21 -15.28 14.98 5.13
C GLY A 21 -15.99 13.81 4.45
N LYS A 22 -16.16 13.88 3.13
CA LYS A 22 -16.81 12.84 2.32
C LYS A 22 -15.84 11.81 1.73
N GLU A 23 -14.54 12.07 1.80
CA GLU A 23 -13.46 11.28 1.17
C GLU A 23 -13.69 11.09 -0.33
N LYS A 24 -13.98 12.19 -1.05
CA LYS A 24 -14.28 12.16 -2.49
C LYS A 24 -13.51 13.22 -3.28
N PRO A 25 -12.98 12.87 -4.46
CA PRO A 25 -12.40 13.85 -5.37
C PRO A 25 -13.49 14.76 -5.94
N GLY A 26 -13.17 16.04 -6.07
CA GLY A 26 -14.01 17.07 -6.66
C GLY A 26 -13.46 17.56 -8.00
N LEU A 27 -13.91 18.75 -8.41
CA LEU A 27 -13.48 19.39 -9.65
C LEU A 27 -12.07 20.01 -9.53
N PRO A 28 -11.29 20.06 -10.63
CA PRO A 28 -10.05 20.81 -10.68
C PRO A 28 -10.30 22.32 -10.70
N ILE A 29 -9.53 23.05 -9.89
CA ILE A 29 -9.61 24.51 -9.78
C ILE A 29 -8.42 25.22 -10.45
N PHE A 30 -7.44 24.45 -10.92
CA PHE A 30 -6.30 24.94 -11.71
C PHE A 30 -6.51 24.63 -13.19
N SER A 31 -5.84 25.39 -14.06
CA SER A 31 -5.81 25.12 -15.49
C SER A 31 -5.20 23.75 -15.78
N ARG A 32 -5.61 23.11 -16.88
CA ARG A 32 -5.08 21.79 -17.27
C ARG A 32 -3.56 21.80 -17.49
N ASP A 33 -3.00 22.95 -17.85
CA ASP A 33 -1.56 23.14 -18.06
C ASP A 33 -0.78 23.36 -16.75
N VAL A 34 -1.42 23.21 -15.59
CA VAL A 34 -0.74 23.36 -14.30
C VAL A 34 0.42 22.38 -14.16
N GLU A 35 0.32 21.20 -14.77
CA GLU A 35 1.39 20.19 -14.77
C GLU A 35 2.70 20.70 -15.40
N ASN A 36 2.59 21.52 -16.46
CA ASN A 36 3.74 22.09 -17.15
C ASN A 36 4.48 23.14 -16.30
N ASN A 37 3.82 23.68 -15.28
CA ASN A 37 4.34 24.72 -14.39
C ASN A 37 4.67 24.17 -12.99
N THR A 38 4.82 22.85 -12.87
CA THR A 38 5.17 22.22 -11.60
C THR A 38 6.66 22.30 -11.31
N VAL A 39 6.98 22.39 -10.03
CA VAL A 39 8.33 22.06 -9.54
C VAL A 39 8.36 20.56 -9.31
N SER A 40 9.33 19.90 -9.95
CA SER A 40 9.55 18.46 -9.83
C SER A 40 10.81 18.19 -9.02
N VAL A 41 10.71 17.29 -8.04
CA VAL A 41 11.84 16.80 -7.25
C VAL A 41 11.93 15.30 -7.45
N ASN A 42 13.09 14.80 -7.89
CA ASN A 42 13.29 13.36 -8.06
C ASN A 42 13.61 12.71 -6.71
N HIS A 43 13.00 11.56 -6.47
CA HIS A 43 13.22 10.69 -5.32
C HIS A 43 13.80 9.36 -5.81
N TYR A 44 14.75 8.82 -5.06
CA TYR A 44 15.24 7.45 -5.23
C TYR A 44 15.13 6.74 -3.89
N PHE A 45 13.94 6.79 -3.32
CA PHE A 45 13.65 6.19 -2.03
C PHE A 45 13.03 4.82 -2.25
N THR A 46 13.55 3.82 -1.55
CA THR A 46 12.95 2.49 -1.49
C THR A 46 13.13 1.98 -0.08
N ASP A 47 12.00 1.75 0.58
CA ASP A 47 11.94 1.08 1.85
C ASP A 47 11.30 -0.29 1.68
N SER A 48 11.82 -1.26 2.41
CA SER A 48 11.33 -2.64 2.36
C SER A 48 11.27 -3.17 3.76
N GLN A 49 10.09 -3.60 4.16
CA GLN A 49 9.81 -4.17 5.46
C GLN A 49 9.22 -5.54 5.28
N TYR A 50 9.48 -6.43 6.21
CA TYR A 50 8.81 -7.72 6.25
C TYR A 50 8.33 -8.01 7.67
N ARG A 51 7.27 -8.80 7.79
CA ARG A 51 6.75 -9.28 9.06
C ARG A 51 6.03 -10.60 8.87
N MET A 52 6.20 -11.52 9.82
CA MET A 52 5.30 -12.66 9.93
C MET A 52 4.00 -12.18 10.58
N VAL A 53 2.87 -12.50 9.96
CA VAL A 53 1.54 -12.16 10.47
C VAL A 53 0.71 -13.42 10.63
N GLU A 54 -0.04 -13.49 11.72
CA GLU A 54 -0.87 -14.65 12.07
C GLU A 54 -2.36 -14.34 12.03
N ASN A 55 -2.72 -13.06 12.10
CA ASN A 55 -4.10 -12.63 12.15
C ASN A 55 -4.31 -11.30 11.41
N ALA A 56 -5.58 -11.00 11.14
CA ALA A 56 -5.98 -9.81 10.43
C ALA A 56 -5.69 -8.49 11.18
N GLU A 57 -5.39 -8.53 12.48
CA GLU A 57 -5.02 -7.34 13.26
C GLU A 57 -3.54 -6.99 13.02
N GLU A 58 -2.65 -7.97 13.10
CA GLU A 58 -1.22 -7.82 12.77
C GLU A 58 -1.00 -7.38 11.32
N VAL A 59 -1.84 -7.87 10.40
CA VAL A 59 -1.88 -7.40 9.00
C VAL A 59 -2.17 -5.89 8.93
N LYS A 60 -3.21 -5.43 9.64
CA LYS A 60 -3.61 -4.01 9.59
C LYS A 60 -2.57 -3.12 10.24
N ASP A 61 -1.99 -3.57 11.34
CA ASP A 61 -0.90 -2.88 12.01
C ASP A 61 0.33 -2.74 11.09
N PHE A 62 0.75 -3.85 10.47
CA PHE A 62 1.90 -3.85 9.57
C PHE A 62 1.70 -2.94 8.34
N LEU A 63 0.49 -2.92 7.79
CA LEU A 63 0.17 -2.09 6.63
C LEU A 63 -0.23 -0.65 7.01
N SER A 64 -0.26 -0.31 8.30
CA SER A 64 -0.66 1.01 8.83
C SER A 64 -2.06 1.45 8.39
N ILE A 65 -3.01 0.52 8.34
CA ILE A 65 -4.37 0.81 7.85
C ILE A 65 -5.26 1.21 9.02
N SER A 66 -5.81 2.42 8.96
CA SER A 66 -6.78 2.87 9.95
C SER A 66 -7.98 1.92 10.03
N GLY A 67 -8.47 1.67 11.25
CA GLY A 67 -9.64 0.80 11.47
C GLY A 67 -10.87 1.25 10.67
N LYS A 68 -11.08 2.57 10.52
CA LYS A 68 -12.15 3.16 9.69
C LYS A 68 -12.02 2.78 8.21
N LEU A 69 -10.82 2.88 7.63
CA LEU A 69 -10.56 2.49 6.24
C LEU A 69 -10.75 0.98 6.05
N SER A 70 -10.23 0.17 6.98
CA SER A 70 -10.41 -1.29 6.96
C SER A 70 -11.89 -1.68 6.96
N LEU A 71 -12.72 -1.04 7.80
CA LEU A 71 -14.15 -1.29 7.85
C LEU A 71 -14.85 -0.89 6.55
N LYS A 72 -14.51 0.27 5.97
CA LYS A 72 -15.09 0.73 4.70
C LYS A 72 -14.76 -0.21 3.53
N ILE A 73 -13.53 -0.72 3.48
CA ILE A 73 -13.12 -1.72 2.49
C ILE A 73 -13.90 -3.02 2.67
N LYS A 74 -14.00 -3.54 3.90
CA LYS A 74 -14.77 -4.76 4.20
C LYS A 74 -16.26 -4.62 3.89
N ALA A 75 -16.83 -3.44 4.12
CA ALA A 75 -18.22 -3.15 3.83
C ALA A 75 -18.50 -2.93 2.32
N GLY A 76 -17.49 -3.04 1.45
CA GLY A 76 -17.63 -2.77 0.02
C GLY A 76 -17.92 -1.30 -0.32
N MET A 77 -17.76 -0.40 0.65
CA MET A 77 -18.02 1.04 0.48
C MET A 77 -16.89 1.77 -0.23
N VAL A 78 -15.74 1.10 -0.37
CA VAL A 78 -14.50 1.61 -0.93
C VAL A 78 -13.98 0.55 -1.89
N ASP A 79 -13.90 0.89 -3.18
CA ASP A 79 -13.28 0.01 -4.15
C ASP A 79 -11.76 0.19 -4.12
N VAL A 80 -11.08 -0.75 -3.48
CA VAL A 80 -9.61 -0.80 -3.42
C VAL A 80 -9.07 -1.66 -4.55
N SER A 81 -8.02 -1.13 -5.20
CA SER A 81 -7.19 -1.78 -6.21
C SER A 81 -5.73 -1.86 -5.74
N GLY A 82 -4.90 -2.65 -6.44
CA GLY A 82 -3.47 -2.80 -6.11
C GLY A 82 -3.26 -3.40 -4.71
N GLU A 83 -2.36 -2.81 -3.91
CA GLU A 83 -2.06 -3.25 -2.54
C GLU A 83 -3.30 -3.31 -1.62
N GLY A 84 -4.29 -2.44 -1.83
CA GLY A 84 -5.52 -2.44 -1.05
C GLY A 84 -6.38 -3.69 -1.26
N SER A 85 -6.18 -4.42 -2.37
CA SER A 85 -6.89 -5.67 -2.66
C SER A 85 -6.57 -6.77 -1.65
N TYR A 86 -5.35 -6.76 -1.09
CA TYR A 86 -4.96 -7.70 -0.03
C TYR A 86 -5.88 -7.62 1.21
N LEU A 87 -6.48 -6.45 1.46
CA LEU A 87 -7.38 -6.23 2.59
C LEU A 87 -8.76 -6.86 2.41
N LYS A 88 -9.17 -7.06 1.16
CA LYS A 88 -10.36 -7.87 0.84
C LYS A 88 -10.06 -9.35 1.11
N ASP A 89 -8.88 -9.81 0.71
CA ASP A 89 -8.46 -11.23 0.77
C ASP A 89 -8.08 -11.78 2.16
N SER A 90 -7.51 -10.93 3.03
CA SER A 90 -7.07 -11.32 4.38
C SER A 90 -8.22 -11.61 5.36
N SER A 91 -9.48 -11.38 4.97
CA SER A 91 -10.66 -11.54 5.83
C SER A 91 -11.09 -13.00 6.07
N SER A 92 -10.55 -13.98 5.34
CA SER A 92 -11.11 -15.35 5.26
C SER A 92 -10.16 -16.49 5.69
N LYS A 93 -8.96 -16.19 6.18
CA LYS A 93 -7.87 -17.19 6.23
C LYS A 93 -7.42 -17.47 7.66
N THR A 94 -7.76 -18.65 8.19
CA THR A 94 -7.50 -19.05 9.59
C THR A 94 -6.49 -20.18 9.79
N ASN A 95 -5.97 -20.82 8.74
CA ASN A 95 -4.96 -21.88 8.86
C ASN A 95 -3.78 -21.64 7.91
N GLY A 96 -2.67 -21.13 8.45
CA GLY A 96 -1.43 -20.89 7.71
C GLY A 96 -0.55 -19.86 8.39
N ILE A 97 0.75 -19.91 8.12
CA ILE A 97 1.69 -18.85 8.46
C ILE A 97 1.82 -17.97 7.23
N GLU A 98 1.78 -16.65 7.43
CA GLU A 98 1.93 -15.69 6.34
C GLU A 98 3.11 -14.76 6.63
N ILE A 99 4.01 -14.64 5.67
CA ILE A 99 5.07 -13.64 5.68
C ILE A 99 4.65 -12.56 4.70
N LEU A 100 4.45 -11.35 5.21
CA LEU A 100 4.21 -10.18 4.40
C LEU A 100 5.50 -9.43 4.17
N VAL A 101 5.74 -9.07 2.91
CA VAL A 101 6.79 -8.15 2.50
C VAL A 101 6.12 -6.93 1.91
N LYS A 102 6.36 -5.76 2.51
CA LYS A 102 5.93 -4.47 2.00
C LYS A 102 7.13 -3.74 1.43
N VAL A 103 7.04 -3.35 0.18
CA VAL A 103 8.02 -2.47 -0.47
C VAL A 103 7.31 -1.19 -0.84
N HIS A 104 7.84 -0.07 -0.38
CA HIS A 104 7.40 1.27 -0.76
C HIS A 104 8.53 1.96 -1.51
N PHE A 105 8.23 2.54 -2.66
CA PHE A 105 9.21 3.32 -3.40
C PHE A 105 8.62 4.64 -3.91
N GLU A 106 9.44 5.68 -3.89
CA GLU A 106 9.10 7.00 -4.40
C GLU A 106 10.03 7.35 -5.57
N THR A 107 9.47 8.01 -6.58
CA THR A 107 10.19 8.33 -7.83
C THR A 107 10.27 9.83 -8.09
N ILE A 108 9.16 10.54 -8.01
CA ILE A 108 9.12 11.98 -8.30
C ILE A 108 8.00 12.64 -7.52
N THR A 109 8.27 13.81 -6.97
CA THR A 109 7.25 14.66 -6.37
C THR A 109 7.00 15.85 -7.29
N LYS A 110 5.77 16.03 -7.77
CA LYS A 110 5.34 17.21 -8.53
C LYS A 110 4.53 18.13 -7.64
N THR A 111 4.89 19.40 -7.56
CA THR A 111 4.24 20.40 -6.71
C THR A 111 3.83 21.65 -7.49
N ILE A 112 2.61 22.16 -7.24
CA ILE A 112 2.16 23.48 -7.69
C ILE A 112 2.88 24.57 -6.87
N PRO A 113 3.66 25.46 -7.52
CA PRO A 113 4.28 26.60 -6.85
C PRO A 113 3.24 27.55 -6.27
N THR A 114 3.58 28.23 -5.18
CA THR A 114 2.70 29.24 -4.55
C THR A 114 2.40 30.44 -5.44
N SER A 115 3.20 30.69 -6.48
CA SER A 115 2.98 31.76 -7.45
C SER A 115 1.82 31.49 -8.41
N ILE A 116 1.48 30.21 -8.63
CA ILE A 116 0.39 29.83 -9.53
C ILE A 116 -0.94 29.96 -8.79
N LYS A 117 -1.87 30.70 -9.40
CA LYS A 117 -3.22 30.91 -8.86
C LYS A 117 -4.22 29.95 -9.51
N PRO A 118 -5.30 29.59 -8.82
CA PRO A 118 -6.46 28.94 -9.43
C PRO A 118 -7.01 29.72 -10.63
N ALA A 119 -7.71 29.03 -11.53
CA ALA A 119 -8.38 29.65 -12.67
C ALA A 119 -9.38 30.72 -12.19
N ALA A 120 -9.42 31.91 -12.80
CA ALA A 120 -10.17 33.05 -12.26
C ALA A 120 -11.68 32.79 -12.06
N ASP A 121 -12.23 31.86 -12.84
CA ASP A 121 -13.62 31.41 -12.86
C ASP A 121 -13.89 30.19 -11.97
N TRP A 122 -12.92 29.74 -11.17
CA TRP A 122 -13.10 28.57 -10.29
C TRP A 122 -14.30 28.72 -9.35
N GLY A 123 -14.62 29.95 -8.92
CA GLY A 123 -15.78 30.27 -8.07
C GLY A 123 -17.13 30.17 -8.78
N LEU A 124 -17.16 30.01 -10.10
CA LEU A 124 -18.37 29.73 -10.87
C LEU A 124 -18.66 28.23 -10.98
N LEU A 125 -17.72 27.37 -10.55
CA LEU A 125 -17.93 25.93 -10.49
C LEU A 125 -19.01 25.59 -9.45
N ASN A 126 -19.79 24.56 -9.73
CA ASN A 126 -20.85 24.13 -8.83
C ASN A 126 -20.26 23.67 -7.49
N GLU A 127 -20.58 24.41 -6.42
CA GLU A 127 -20.07 24.20 -5.06
C GLU A 127 -20.31 22.77 -4.55
N ASN A 128 -21.37 22.10 -5.01
CA ASN A 128 -21.67 20.73 -4.61
C ASN A 128 -20.62 19.70 -5.08
N PHE A 129 -19.80 20.07 -6.07
CA PHE A 129 -18.73 19.25 -6.63
C PHE A 129 -17.33 19.79 -6.28
N LEU A 130 -17.24 20.87 -5.52
CA LEU A 130 -15.97 21.37 -4.99
C LEU A 130 -15.65 20.67 -3.67
N GLY A 131 -14.38 20.30 -3.53
CA GLY A 131 -13.84 19.79 -2.27
C GLY A 131 -13.45 20.89 -1.29
N THR A 132 -13.11 20.49 -0.06
CA THR A 132 -12.66 21.41 1.00
C THR A 132 -11.17 21.77 0.88
N HIS A 133 -10.40 20.95 0.18
CA HIS A 133 -8.97 21.10 -0.05
C HIS A 133 -8.65 20.91 -1.54
N TYR A 134 -7.42 21.21 -1.96
CA TYR A 134 -6.93 20.86 -3.29
C TYR A 134 -5.59 20.15 -3.22
N CYS A 135 -5.34 19.29 -4.22
CA CYS A 135 -4.09 18.56 -4.36
C CYS A 135 -2.99 19.50 -4.87
N ARG A 136 -2.15 19.98 -3.95
CA ARG A 136 -1.01 20.85 -4.30
C ARG A 136 0.21 20.05 -4.77
N SER A 137 0.44 18.89 -4.19
CA SER A 137 1.62 18.06 -4.45
C SER A 137 1.23 16.60 -4.52
N ILE A 138 1.84 15.89 -5.47
CA ILE A 138 1.72 14.43 -5.64
C ILE A 138 3.13 13.86 -5.66
N THR A 139 3.39 12.93 -4.75
CA THR A 139 4.55 12.03 -4.81
C THR A 139 4.13 10.77 -5.55
N TYR A 140 4.77 10.55 -6.69
CA TYR A 140 4.59 9.37 -7.51
C TYR A 140 5.56 8.29 -7.07
N GLY A 141 5.11 7.05 -7.20
CA GLY A 141 5.84 5.89 -6.74
C GLY A 141 4.94 4.67 -6.84
N GLY A 142 5.22 3.70 -5.99
CA GLY A 142 4.38 2.53 -5.89
C GLY A 142 4.64 1.77 -4.61
N ASP A 143 3.71 0.88 -4.36
CA ASP A 143 3.74 -0.04 -3.25
C ASP A 143 3.54 -1.45 -3.80
N LEU A 144 4.28 -2.39 -3.22
CA LEU A 144 4.19 -3.81 -3.50
C LEU A 144 4.04 -4.54 -2.17
N ILE A 145 2.97 -5.33 -2.07
CA ILE A 145 2.78 -6.32 -1.03
C ILE A 145 2.97 -7.70 -1.65
N ALA A 146 3.99 -8.42 -1.18
CA ALA A 146 4.14 -9.84 -1.44
C ALA A 146 3.72 -10.63 -0.21
N SER A 147 2.78 -11.56 -0.39
CA SER A 147 2.28 -12.46 0.63
C SER A 147 2.81 -13.86 0.34
N ILE A 148 3.71 -14.34 1.19
CA ILE A 148 4.21 -15.72 1.16
C ILE A 148 3.43 -16.50 2.21
N ARG A 149 2.49 -17.31 1.75
CA ARG A 149 1.65 -18.13 2.61
C ARG A 149 2.16 -19.56 2.62
N ILE A 150 2.32 -20.10 3.82
CA ILE A 150 2.67 -21.49 4.05
C ILE A 150 1.54 -22.14 4.82
N SER A 151 0.96 -23.19 4.24
CA SER A 151 -0.14 -23.95 4.85
C SER A 151 0.25 -25.42 4.94
N SER A 152 -0.13 -26.07 6.04
CA SER A 152 0.03 -27.52 6.24
C SER A 152 -1.25 -28.07 6.86
N SER A 153 -1.61 -29.31 6.52
CA SER A 153 -2.68 -30.05 7.17
C SER A 153 -2.26 -30.60 8.54
N ASN A 154 -0.96 -30.59 8.86
CA ASN A 154 -0.41 -31.05 10.12
C ASN A 154 0.03 -29.85 10.98
N THR A 155 -0.60 -29.70 12.14
CA THR A 155 -0.30 -28.65 13.11
C THR A 155 1.15 -28.71 13.62
N TYR A 156 1.73 -29.91 13.75
CA TYR A 156 3.11 -30.08 14.22
C TYR A 156 4.13 -29.56 13.19
N ASP A 157 3.91 -29.86 11.91
CA ASP A 157 4.74 -29.35 10.82
C ASP A 157 4.62 -27.83 10.70
N LEU A 158 3.40 -27.29 10.88
CA LEU A 158 3.17 -25.85 10.91
C LEU A 158 3.92 -25.18 12.06
N MET A 159 3.88 -25.75 13.28
CA MET A 159 4.67 -25.23 14.41
C MET A 159 6.19 -25.32 14.17
N ARG A 160 6.68 -26.39 13.54
CA ARG A 160 8.10 -26.54 13.18
C ARG A 160 8.53 -25.46 12.17
N ILE A 161 7.72 -25.24 11.14
CA ILE A 161 7.97 -24.19 10.14
C ILE A 161 7.94 -22.80 10.79
N LYS A 162 6.98 -22.54 11.70
CA LYS A 162 6.92 -21.29 12.47
C LYS A 162 8.21 -21.04 13.25
N ALA A 163 8.69 -22.05 13.98
CA ALA A 163 9.93 -21.96 14.74
C ALA A 163 11.14 -21.70 13.82
N ALA A 164 11.20 -22.36 12.66
CA ALA A 164 12.25 -22.14 11.67
C ALA A 164 12.22 -20.72 11.08
N ILE A 165 11.04 -20.18 10.78
CA ILE A 165 10.90 -18.80 10.30
C ILE A 165 11.29 -17.81 11.41
N ASN A 166 10.81 -17.97 12.64
CA ASN A 166 11.15 -17.06 13.74
C ASN A 166 12.63 -17.10 14.13
N GLY A 167 13.29 -18.26 13.97
CA GLY A 167 14.73 -18.41 14.21
C GLY A 167 15.60 -17.90 13.05
N GLY A 168 15.09 -17.99 11.81
CA GLY A 168 15.79 -17.51 10.62
C GLY A 168 15.56 -16.02 10.38
N ILE A 169 14.32 -15.58 10.40
CA ILE A 169 13.85 -14.23 10.08
C ILE A 169 13.56 -13.51 11.40
N ASN A 170 14.16 -12.34 11.64
CA ASN A 170 13.88 -11.58 12.87
C ASN A 170 12.38 -11.24 12.91
N ALA A 171 11.63 -11.93 13.74
CA ALA A 171 10.16 -11.82 13.84
C ALA A 171 9.67 -10.40 14.19
N GLY A 172 10.56 -9.52 14.66
CA GLY A 172 10.29 -8.11 14.96
C GLY A 172 10.31 -7.15 13.77
N GLY A 173 10.62 -7.63 12.56
CA GLY A 173 10.75 -6.80 11.36
C GLY A 173 12.13 -6.14 11.20
N GLY A 174 12.47 -5.81 9.97
CA GLY A 174 13.74 -5.18 9.60
C GLY A 174 13.79 -4.85 8.10
N SER A 175 14.85 -4.16 7.68
CA SER A 175 15.08 -3.90 6.25
C SER A 175 15.44 -5.22 5.54
N PHE A 176 14.84 -5.47 4.37
CA PHE A 176 15.08 -6.69 3.58
C PHE A 176 16.53 -6.78 3.04
N LYS A 177 17.34 -5.72 3.22
CA LYS A 177 18.74 -5.61 2.83
C LYS A 177 19.69 -6.26 3.87
N ALA A 178 19.60 -7.58 4.03
CA ALA A 178 20.72 -8.44 4.41
C ALA A 178 20.23 -9.89 4.62
N ASN A 179 20.78 -10.84 3.85
CA ASN A 179 20.66 -12.29 4.07
C ASN A 179 19.27 -12.92 3.93
N VAL A 180 18.47 -12.54 2.93
CA VAL A 180 17.20 -13.24 2.67
C VAL A 180 17.40 -14.56 1.92
N ASP A 181 18.30 -14.63 0.93
CA ASP A 181 18.45 -15.83 0.08
C ASP A 181 18.76 -17.10 0.88
N GLY A 182 19.74 -17.03 1.80
CA GLY A 182 20.09 -18.17 2.65
C GLY A 182 18.98 -18.58 3.63
N LYS A 183 18.14 -17.63 4.06
CA LYS A 183 17.02 -17.89 4.96
C LYS A 183 15.81 -18.46 4.21
N LEU A 184 15.56 -17.96 3.00
CA LEU A 184 14.46 -18.41 2.14
C LEU A 184 14.70 -19.83 1.62
N GLU A 185 15.95 -20.17 1.28
CA GLU A 185 16.31 -21.53 0.86
C GLU A 185 16.16 -22.54 2.01
N LEU A 186 16.51 -22.13 3.23
CA LEU A 186 16.33 -22.93 4.44
C LEU A 186 14.83 -23.13 4.77
N LEU A 187 14.00 -22.12 4.50
CA LEU A 187 12.55 -22.25 4.57
C LEU A 187 12.00 -23.20 3.52
N LYS A 188 12.48 -23.09 2.27
CA LYS A 188 12.07 -23.97 1.18
C LYS A 188 12.39 -25.43 1.48
N GLN A 189 13.60 -25.73 1.98
CA GLN A 189 13.97 -27.07 2.41
C GLN A 189 13.11 -27.60 3.57
N ASN A 190 12.84 -26.77 4.59
CA ASN A 190 12.05 -27.19 5.75
C ASN A 190 10.56 -27.37 5.46
N ALA A 191 10.06 -26.71 4.43
CA ALA A 191 8.66 -26.66 4.02
C ALA A 191 8.31 -27.66 2.89
N GLN A 192 9.32 -28.18 2.16
CA GLN A 192 9.14 -28.90 0.88
C GLN A 192 8.32 -30.19 0.97
N ASP A 193 8.39 -30.92 2.09
CA ASP A 193 7.80 -32.26 2.20
C ASP A 193 6.45 -32.30 2.93
N SER A 194 6.07 -31.23 3.64
CA SER A 194 4.90 -31.23 4.55
C SER A 194 4.00 -30.01 4.45
N SER A 195 4.27 -29.08 3.53
CA SER A 195 3.49 -27.86 3.40
C SER A 195 3.38 -27.37 1.95
N SER A 196 2.33 -26.61 1.69
CA SER A 196 2.15 -25.88 0.44
C SER A 196 2.57 -24.42 0.62
N MET A 197 3.38 -23.90 -0.30
CA MET A 197 3.73 -22.48 -0.36
C MET A 197 2.99 -21.81 -1.51
N GLN A 198 2.37 -20.67 -1.24
CA GLN A 198 1.73 -19.80 -2.24
C GLN A 198 2.29 -18.39 -2.10
N ILE A 199 2.64 -17.78 -3.22
CA ILE A 199 3.09 -16.39 -3.26
C ILE A 199 2.05 -15.58 -4.02
N ASN A 200 1.48 -14.58 -3.36
CA ASN A 200 0.53 -13.65 -3.95
C ASN A 200 1.15 -12.25 -3.98
N TYR A 201 1.00 -11.56 -5.10
CA TYR A 201 1.52 -10.21 -5.27
C TYR A 201 0.37 -9.22 -5.46
N TYR A 202 0.44 -8.10 -4.75
CA TYR A 202 -0.51 -7.01 -4.83
C TYR A 202 0.29 -5.71 -4.99
N ALA A 203 0.20 -5.09 -6.15
CA ALA A 203 0.98 -3.88 -6.46
C ALA A 203 0.11 -2.78 -7.02
N SER A 204 0.45 -1.54 -6.69
CA SER A 204 -0.13 -0.34 -7.33
C SER A 204 0.46 -0.06 -8.72
N VAL A 205 1.52 -0.79 -9.10
CA VAL A 205 2.17 -0.71 -10.42
C VAL A 205 2.19 -2.07 -11.11
N PRO A 206 2.17 -2.13 -12.46
CA PRO A 206 2.27 -3.39 -13.19
C PRO A 206 3.59 -4.12 -12.90
N ILE A 207 3.52 -5.36 -12.44
CA ILE A 207 4.70 -6.20 -12.24
C ILE A 207 4.94 -7.00 -13.51
N HIS A 208 6.15 -6.93 -14.06
CA HIS A 208 6.53 -7.66 -15.27
C HIS A 208 7.34 -8.90 -14.86
N GLY A 209 7.00 -10.07 -15.41
CA GLY A 209 7.75 -11.32 -15.17
C GLY A 209 7.28 -12.15 -13.97
N VAL A 210 6.03 -11.99 -13.54
CA VAL A 210 5.34 -12.87 -12.57
C VAL A 210 4.30 -13.70 -13.31
#